data_AF-A0A4Y8YB01-F1
#
_entry.id   AF-A0A4Y8YB01-F1
#
_cell.length_a   1.000
_cell.length_b   1.000
_cell.length_c   1.000
_cell.angle_alpha   90.00
_cell.angle_beta   90.00
_cell.angle_gamma   90.00
#
_symmetry.space_group_name_H-M   'P 1'
#
loop_
_entity.id
_entity.type
_entity.pdbx_description
1 polymer ?
#
loop_
_entity_poly.entity_id
_entity_poly.type
_entity_poly.pdbx_seq_one_letter_code
_entity_poly.pdbx_strand_id
1 'polypeptide(L)' 'MTALLADLLGPRLATLLTTPQQQIQARRLFDLIATSEGGDIARAWLIGANPNLGDQAPLNAIINGQGDQALAAARSYLNT' A
#
# COMPACT_ATOMS: atom_id res chain seq x y z
N MET A 1 5.98 4.77 19.16
CA MET A 1 6.39 3.45 18.64
C MET A 1 6.03 3.39 17.16
N THR A 2 6.98 3.09 16.27
CA THR A 2 6.70 2.87 14.85
C THR A 2 6.11 1.46 14.68
N ALA A 3 4.86 1.34 14.24
CA ALA A 3 4.25 0.03 13.95
C ALA A 3 5.03 -0.70 12.83
N LEU A 4 5.25 -2.00 13.00
CA LEU A 4 5.90 -2.82 11.98
C LEU A 4 4.92 -3.08 10.83
N LEU A 5 5.42 -3.29 9.61
CA LEU A 5 4.56 -3.66 8.47
C LEU A 5 3.76 -4.94 8.73
N ALA A 6 4.31 -5.87 9.53
CA ALA A 6 3.59 -7.06 9.96
C ALA A 6 2.34 -6.73 10.80
N ASP A 7 2.37 -5.66 11.59
CA ASP A 7 1.22 -5.20 12.37
C ASP A 7 0.16 -4.56 11.46
N LEU A 8 0.60 -3.88 10.39
CA LEU A 8 -0.29 -3.15 9.47
C LEU A 8 -0.97 -4.08 8.45
N LEU A 9 -0.22 -5.03 7.88
CA LEU A 9 -0.69 -5.88 6.77
C LEU A 9 -0.98 -7.31 7.19
N GLY A 10 -0.44 -7.73 8.34
CA GLY A 10 -0.34 -9.12 8.75
C GLY A 10 0.97 -9.77 8.30
N PRO A 11 1.43 -10.81 9.01
CA PRO A 11 2.76 -11.37 8.82
C PRO A 11 2.98 -11.95 7.42
N ARG A 12 1.99 -12.62 6.83
CA ARG A 12 2.10 -13.22 5.49
C ARG A 12 2.32 -12.19 4.39
N LEU A 13 1.63 -11.06 4.44
CA LEU A 13 1.78 -10.03 3.40
C LEU A 13 3.09 -9.27 3.57
N ALA A 14 3.49 -9.01 4.81
CA ALA A 14 4.78 -8.38 5.09
C ALA A 14 5.96 -9.20 4.53
N THR A 15 5.89 -10.55 4.55
CA THR A 15 6.95 -11.40 3.97
C THR A 15 7.07 -11.35 2.45
N LEU A 16 6.06 -10.83 1.74
CA LEU A 16 6.13 -10.65 0.28
C LEU A 16 6.98 -9.44 -0.13
N LEU A 17 7.22 -8.51 0.81
CA LEU A 17 8.01 -7.30 0.60
C LEU A 17 9.49 -7.61 0.93
N THR A 18 10.18 -8.20 -0.04
CA THR A 18 11.53 -8.75 0.13
C THR A 18 12.64 -7.70 0.08
N THR A 19 12.34 -6.47 -0.36
CA THR A 19 13.33 -5.37 -0.41
C THR A 19 12.96 -4.22 0.52
N PRO A 20 13.95 -3.45 1.02
CA PRO A 20 13.68 -2.24 1.81
C PRO A 20 12.82 -1.22 1.06
N GLN A 21 13.01 -1.09 -0.25
CA GLN A 21 12.24 -0.15 -1.07
C GLN A 21 10.74 -0.52 -1.10
N GLN A 22 10.43 -1.80 -1.29
CA GLN A 22 9.05 -2.29 -1.24
C GLN A 22 8.40 -2.03 0.12
N GLN A 23 9.15 -2.28 1.20
CA GLN A 23 8.68 -2.02 2.57
C GLN A 23 8.40 -0.53 2.81
N ILE A 24 9.31 0.35 2.39
CA ILE A 24 9.15 1.80 2.48
C ILE A 24 7.93 2.27 1.68
N GLN A 25 7.76 1.79 0.45
CA GLN A 25 6.63 2.18 -0.40
C GLN A 25 5.29 1.68 0.18
N ALA A 26 5.23 0.45 0.68
CA ALA A 26 4.03 -0.09 1.33
C ALA A 26 3.66 0.70 2.59
N ARG A 27 4.64 1.05 3.43
CA ARG A 27 4.42 1.87 4.63
C ARG A 27 3.91 3.25 4.27
N ARG A 28 4.55 3.92 3.30
CA ARG A 28 4.15 5.26 2.84
C ARG A 28 2.73 5.25 2.28
N LEU A 29 2.39 4.24 1.49
CA LEU A 29 1.05 4.10 0.92
C LEU A 29 0.00 3.84 1.99
N PHE A 30 0.29 2.95 2.95
CA PHE A 30 -0.57 2.71 4.10
C PHE A 30 -0.82 4.01 4.87
N ASP A 31 0.24 4.72 5.27
CA ASP A 31 0.12 5.95 6.06
C ASP A 31 -0.67 7.03 5.32
N LEU A 32 -0.46 7.16 4.01
CA LEU A 32 -1.15 8.14 3.19
C LEU A 32 -2.67 7.93 3.24
N ILE A 33 -3.14 6.70 2.99
CA ILE A 33 -4.57 6.39 3.05
C ILE A 33 -5.07 6.41 4.50
N ALA A 34 -4.32 5.83 5.44
CA ALA A 34 -4.75 5.69 6.83
C ALA A 34 -4.92 7.04 7.54
N THR A 35 -4.16 8.06 7.13
CA THR A 35 -4.29 9.42 7.68
C THR A 35 -5.64 10.05 7.33
N SER A 36 -6.22 9.72 6.16
CA SER A 36 -7.51 10.25 5.72
C SER A 36 -8.68 9.32 6.10
N GLU A 37 -8.51 8.02 5.84
CA GLU A 37 -9.60 7.04 5.83
C GLU A 37 -9.51 6.01 6.97
N GLY A 38 -8.43 6.04 7.76
CA GLY A 38 -8.18 5.06 8.81
C GLY A 38 -7.52 3.75 8.33
N GLY A 39 -7.02 2.97 9.29
CA GLY A 39 -6.15 1.82 9.05
C GLY A 39 -6.82 0.66 8.31
N ASP A 40 -8.10 0.38 8.59
CA ASP A 40 -8.83 -0.71 7.93
C ASP A 40 -9.01 -0.44 6.43
N ILE A 41 -9.35 0.80 6.07
CA ILE A 41 -9.46 1.22 4.67
C ILE A 41 -8.09 1.17 3.99
N ALA A 42 -7.03 1.67 4.63
CA ALA A 42 -5.68 1.60 4.08
C ALA A 42 -5.22 0.16 3.80
N ARG A 43 -5.55 -0.77 4.71
CA ARG A 43 -5.24 -2.19 4.53
C ARG A 43 -6.03 -2.78 3.36
N ALA A 44 -7.33 -2.50 3.28
CA ALA A 44 -8.17 -2.94 2.16
C ALA A 44 -7.65 -2.38 0.82
N TRP A 45 -7.22 -1.12 0.81
CA TRP A 45 -6.70 -0.45 -0.38
C TRP A 45 -5.42 -1.12 -0.90
N LEU A 46 -4.52 -1.56 0.00
CA LEU A 46 -3.28 -2.24 -0.39
C LEU A 46 -3.51 -3.60 -1.06
N ILE A 47 -4.56 -4.33 -0.68
CA ILE A 47 -4.83 -5.69 -1.16
C ILE A 47 -5.93 -5.78 -2.23
N GLY A 48 -6.78 -4.76 -2.33
CA GLY A 48 -7.91 -4.71 -3.25
C GLY A 48 -7.51 -4.30 -4.67
N ALA A 49 -8.33 -4.70 -5.64
CA ALA A 49 -8.18 -4.26 -7.03
C ALA A 49 -8.31 -2.74 -7.12
N ASN A 50 -7.44 -2.11 -7.93
CA ASN A 50 -7.43 -0.67 -8.11
C ASN A 50 -7.55 -0.31 -9.59
N PRO A 51 -8.61 0.41 -10.02
CA PRO A 51 -8.83 0.72 -11.44
C PRO A 51 -7.73 1.61 -12.03
N ASN A 52 -7.09 2.45 -11.21
CA ASN A 52 -5.97 3.29 -11.65
C ASN A 52 -4.67 2.49 -11.87
N LEU A 53 -4.67 1.20 -11.49
CA LEU A 53 -3.56 0.26 -11.69
C LEU A 53 -3.96 -0.89 -12.61
N GLY A 54 -4.99 -0.72 -13.46
CA GLY A 54 -5.49 -1.78 -14.34
C GLY A 54 -6.06 -2.97 -13.55
N ASP A 55 -6.79 -2.67 -12.48
CA ASP A 55 -7.38 -3.62 -11.52
C ASP A 55 -6.36 -4.46 -10.73
N GLN A 56 -5.06 -4.13 -10.82
CA GLN A 56 -4.04 -4.74 -9.99
C GLN A 56 -4.08 -4.19 -8.56
N ALA A 57 -3.80 -5.05 -7.58
CA ALA A 57 -3.63 -4.63 -6.20
C ALA A 57 -2.36 -3.75 -6.04
N PRO A 58 -2.42 -2.65 -5.26
CA PRO A 58 -1.26 -1.78 -5.02
C PRO A 58 -0.06 -2.52 -4.42
N LEU A 59 -0.29 -3.52 -3.55
CA LEU A 59 0.79 -4.35 -3.01
C LEU A 59 1.53 -5.12 -4.12
N ASN A 60 0.80 -5.65 -5.11
CA ASN A 60 1.41 -6.32 -6.26
C ASN A 60 2.20 -5.33 -7.13
N ALA A 61 1.70 -4.10 -7.32
CA ALA A 61 2.42 -3.07 -8.05
C ALA A 61 3.75 -2.73 -7.35
N ILE A 62 3.75 -2.62 -6.02
CA ILE A 62 4.97 -2.41 -5.23
C ILE A 62 5.94 -3.59 -5.41
N ILE A 63 5.47 -4.84 -5.29
CA ILE A 63 6.29 -6.04 -5.48
C ILE A 63 6.95 -6.05 -6.87
N ASN A 64 6.21 -5.65 -7.91
CA ASN A 64 6.67 -5.58 -9.29
C ASN A 64 7.50 -4.33 -9.64
N GLY A 65 7.91 -3.54 -8.65
CA GLY A 65 8.75 -2.34 -8.86
C GLY A 65 7.99 -1.11 -9.38
N GLN A 66 6.66 -1.14 -9.37
CA GLN A 66 5.76 -0.07 -9.84
C GLN A 66 5.17 0.73 -8.67
N GLY A 67 5.85 0.79 -7.52
CA GLY A 67 5.32 1.42 -6.30
C GLY A 67 5.02 2.93 -6.44
N ASP A 68 5.68 3.62 -7.36
CA ASP A 68 5.39 5.04 -7.62
C ASP A 68 4.01 5.22 -8.30
N GLN A 69 3.59 4.28 -9.15
CA GLN A 69 2.24 4.27 -9.73
C GLN A 69 1.19 4.03 -8.64
N ALA A 70 1.46 3.13 -7.70
CA ALA A 70 0.59 2.87 -6.56
C ALA A 70 0.40 4.11 -5.67
N LEU A 71 1.47 4.86 -5.41
CA LEU A 71 1.40 6.14 -4.68
C LEU A 71 0.64 7.21 -5.47
N ALA A 72 0.82 7.29 -6.79
CA ALA A 72 0.06 8.22 -7.63
C ALA A 72 -1.44 7.91 -7.61
N ALA A 73 -1.82 6.62 -7.70
CA ALA A 73 -3.20 6.19 -7.61
C ALA A 73 -3.84 6.57 -6.27
N ALA A 74 -3.11 6.44 -5.15
CA ALA A 74 -3.62 6.83 -3.84
C ALA A 74 -3.85 8.33 -3.71
N ARG A 75 -2.92 9.14 -4.23
CA ARG A 75 -3.11 10.60 -4.28
C ARG A 75 -4.30 10.99 -5.13
N SER A 76 -4.53 10.30 -6.25
CA SER A 76 -5.71 10.53 -7.08
C SER A 76 -6.99 10.21 -6.32
N TYR A 77 -7.03 9.10 -5.56
CA TYR A 77 -8.17 8.70 -4.75
C TYR A 77 -8.51 9.69 -3.63
N LEU A 78 -7.51 10.31 -3.01
CA LEU A 78 -7.71 11.29 -1.93
C LEU A 78 -8.06 12.71 -2.41
N ASN A 79 -7.86 12.99 -3.70
CA ASN A 79 -8.11 14.32 -4.30
C ASN A 79 -9.43 14.37 -5.11
N THR A 80 -10.23 13.31 -5.07
CA THR A 80 -11.60 13.23 -5.63
C THR A 80 -12.63 13.48 -4.56
#